data_AF-A0A820R5M3-F1
#
_entry.id   AF-A0A820R5M3-F1
#
_cell.length_a   1.000
_cell.length_b   1.000
_cell.length_c   1.000
_cell.angle_alpha   90.00
_cell.angle_beta   90.00
_cell.angle_gamma   90.00
#
_symmetry.space_group_name_H-M   'P 1'
#
loop_
_entity.id
_entity.type
_entity.pdbx_description
1 polymer ?
#
loop_
_entity_poly.entity_id
_entity_poly.type
_entity_poly.pdbx_seq_one_letter_code
_entity_poly.pdbx_strand_id
1 'polypeptide(L)' 'CPDCFTFSPEQLSFNAKNFQEKQTLTITRVKNSSQTVLIPISNGGGFDTVPAEIYPIYIE' A
#
# COMPACT_ATOMS: atom_id res chain seq x y z
N CYS A 1 12.33 -2.78 -15.39
CA CYS A 1 11.05 -3.39 -15.74
C CYS A 1 10.02 -2.29 -16.01
N PRO A 2 8.97 -2.52 -16.82
CA PRO A 2 7.92 -1.53 -17.10
C PRO A 2 7.01 -1.25 -15.90
N ASP A 3 6.76 -2.25 -15.05
CA ASP A 3 5.89 -2.14 -13.85
C ASP A 3 6.70 -2.09 -12.54
N CYS A 4 7.80 -1.35 -12.56
CA CYS A 4 8.68 -1.22 -11.40
C CYS A 4 8.16 -0.09 -10.51
N PHE A 5 7.90 -0.42 -9.25
CA PHE A 5 7.47 0.55 -8.22
C PHE A 5 8.50 0.62 -7.10
N THR A 6 8.65 1.82 -6.52
CA THR A 6 9.35 2.01 -5.25
C THR A 6 8.36 2.50 -4.20
N PHE A 7 8.63 2.12 -2.95
CA PHE A 7 7.80 2.41 -1.79
C PHE A 7 8.63 3.17 -0.77
N SER A 8 8.11 4.25 -0.22
CA SER A 8 8.79 5.01 0.84
C SER A 8 7.78 5.53 1.88
N PRO A 9 7.90 5.10 3.16
CA PRO A 9 8.84 4.10 3.66
C PRO A 9 8.51 2.68 3.18
N GLU A 10 9.48 1.76 3.21
CA GLU A 10 9.24 0.34 2.86
C GLU A 10 8.36 -0.38 3.89
N GLN A 11 8.30 0.15 5.11
CA GLN A 11 7.48 -0.36 6.20
C GLN A 11 6.89 0.79 7.01
N LEU A 12 5.61 0.67 7.36
CA LEU A 12 4.95 1.48 8.38
C LEU A 12 4.84 0.67 9.68
N SER A 13 5.21 1.29 10.79
CA SER A 13 5.16 0.67 12.12
C SER A 13 4.28 1.50 13.05
N PHE A 14 3.28 0.85 13.61
CA PHE A 14 2.32 1.47 14.52
C PHE A 14 2.56 0.99 15.96
N ASN A 15 2.44 1.89 16.91
CA ASN A 15 2.60 1.68 18.34
C ASN A 15 1.62 2.58 19.12
N ALA A 16 1.58 2.45 20.44
CA ALA A 16 0.64 3.20 21.29
C ALA A 16 0.70 4.73 21.14
N LYS A 17 1.83 5.29 20.67
CA LYS A 17 2.00 6.73 20.47
C LYS A 17 1.50 7.21 19.11
N ASN A 18 1.63 6.42 18.05
CA ASN A 18 1.33 6.84 16.67
C ASN A 18 0.16 6.08 16.01
N PHE A 19 -0.51 5.18 16.73
CA PHE A 19 -1.61 4.37 16.18
C PHE A 19 -2.75 5.22 15.61
N GLN A 20 -3.02 6.36 16.23
CA GLN A 20 -4.08 7.29 15.82
C GLN A 20 -3.59 8.38 14.85
N GLU A 21 -2.30 8.38 14.52
CA GLU A 21 -1.71 9.39 13.65
C GLU A 21 -1.77 8.94 12.19
N LYS A 22 -2.09 9.89 11.30
CA LYS A 22 -2.05 9.63 9.85
C LYS A 22 -0.62 9.30 9.44
N GLN A 23 -0.44 8.12 8.85
CA GLN A 23 0.81 7.73 8.20
C GLN A 23 0.70 7.92 6.68
N THR A 24 1.82 8.21 6.04
CA THR A 24 1.89 8.39 4.57
C THR A 24 2.84 7.37 3.98
N LEU A 25 2.36 6.62 2.99
CA LEU A 25 3.17 5.77 2.12
C LEU A 25 3.21 6.42 0.73
N THR A 26 4.42 6.68 0.24
CA THR A 26 4.64 7.17 -1.12
C THR A 26 4.95 5.99 -2.03
N ILE A 27 4.16 5.84 -3.09
CA ILE A 27 4.39 4.84 -4.13
C ILE A 27 4.82 5.58 -5.40
N THR A 28 5.96 5.21 -5.97
CA THR A 28 6.48 5.86 -7.19
C THR A 28 6.69 4.81 -8.27
N ARG A 29 6.13 5.05 -9.46
CA ARG A 29 6.45 4.25 -10.64
C ARG A 29 7.77 4.72 -11.24
N VAL A 30 8.70 3.80 -11.46
CA VAL A 30 10.07 4.11 -11.91
C VAL A 30 10.11 4.55 -13.38
N LYS A 31 9.15 4.10 -14.20
CA LYS A 31 9.07 4.43 -15.63
C LYS A 31 7.61 4.60 -16.05
N ASN A 32 7.35 5.53 -16.96
CA ASN A 32 6.02 5.70 -17.53
C ASN A 32 5.53 4.41 -18.23
N SER A 33 4.25 4.07 -18.04
CA SER A 33 3.61 2.85 -18.53
C SER A 33 2.10 3.08 -18.67
N SER A 34 1.35 2.07 -19.10
CA SER A 34 -0.11 2.08 -19.02
C SER A 34 -0.59 2.08 -17.57
N GLN A 35 -1.86 2.42 -17.34
CA GLN A 35 -2.49 2.32 -16.02
C GLN A 35 -2.25 0.95 -15.37
N THR A 36 -1.91 0.96 -14.08
CA THR A 36 -1.73 -0.25 -13.27
C THR A 36 -2.65 -0.19 -12.06
N VAL A 37 -3.20 -1.34 -11.67
CA VAL A 37 -3.98 -1.50 -10.44
C VAL A 37 -3.14 -2.28 -9.43
N LEU A 38 -2.90 -1.69 -8.26
CA LEU A 38 -2.33 -2.40 -7.11
C LEU A 38 -3.47 -2.86 -6.20
N ILE A 39 -3.53 -4.16 -5.94
CA ILE A 39 -4.48 -4.75 -4.99
C ILE A 39 -3.70 -5.05 -3.72
N PRO A 40 -3.97 -4.34 -2.60
CA PRO A 40 -3.29 -4.62 -1.35
C PRO A 40 -3.64 -6.05 -0.87
N ILE A 41 -2.81 -6.59 0.02
CA ILE A 41 -3.16 -7.79 0.80
C ILE A 41 -3.32 -7.33 2.24
N SER A 42 -4.50 -7.51 2.80
CA SER A 42 -4.83 -7.11 4.16
C SER A 42 -4.91 -8.34 5.04
N ASN A 43 -4.10 -8.40 6.09
CA ASN A 43 -4.08 -9.49 7.06
C ASN A 43 -4.47 -8.94 8.43
N GLY A 44 -5.66 -9.29 8.93
CA GLY A 44 -6.16 -8.86 10.25
C GLY A 44 -5.56 -9.65 11.43
N GLY A 45 -4.31 -10.11 11.31
CA GLY A 45 -3.63 -10.87 12.37
C GLY A 45 -4.28 -12.20 12.76
N GLY A 46 -5.16 -12.76 11.92
CA GLY A 46 -5.86 -14.03 12.16
C GLY A 46 -7.18 -13.90 12.95
N PHE A 47 -7.56 -12.68 13.36
CA PHE A 47 -8.79 -12.42 14.10
C PHE A 47 -9.89 -11.79 13.24
N ASP A 48 -9.50 -11.03 12.22
CA ASP A 48 -10.42 -10.41 11.27
C ASP A 48 -10.08 -10.77 9.82
N THR A 49 -11.11 -11.09 9.05
CA THR A 49 -11.01 -11.13 7.58
C THR A 49 -11.13 -9.70 7.08
N VAL A 50 -10.03 -9.16 6.55
CA VAL A 50 -10.02 -7.81 5.96
C VAL A 50 -10.02 -7.98 4.45
N PRO A 51 -11.15 -7.76 3.75
CA PRO A 51 -11.19 -7.90 2.30
C PRO A 51 -10.24 -6.86 1.71
N ALA A 52 -9.23 -7.31 0.98
CA ALA A 52 -8.23 -6.40 0.41
C ALA A 52 -8.66 -5.88 -0.97
N GLU A 53 -9.56 -6.63 -1.64
CA GLU A 53 -10.12 -6.36 -2.96
C GLU A 53 -11.03 -5.12 -3.01
N ILE A 54 -11.51 -4.64 -1.86
CA ILE A 54 -12.42 -3.49 -1.79
C ILE A 54 -11.69 -2.13 -1.85
N TYR A 55 -10.35 -2.11 -1.82
CA TYR A 55 -9.55 -0.87 -1.86
C TYR A 55 -8.42 -0.93 -2.91
N PRO A 56 -8.75 -1.04 -4.21
CA PRO A 56 -7.73 -0.99 -5.26
C PRO A 56 -7.09 0.40 -5.34
N ILE A 57 -5.78 0.44 -5.62
CA ILE A 57 -5.02 1.66 -5.86
C ILE A 57 -4.71 1.74 -7.35
N TYR A 58 -5.18 2.81 -8.00
CA TYR A 58 -4.93 3.06 -9.42
C TYR A 58 -3.71 3.98 -9.57
N ILE A 59 -2.76 3.57 -10.39
CA ILE A 59 -1.58 4.37 -10.75
C ILE A 59 -1.60 4.61 -12.25
N GLU A 60 -1.56 5.88 -12.64
CA GLU A 60 -1.49 6.33 -14.04
C GLU A 60 -0.05 6.32 -14.57
#